data_AF-A0A958DV54-F1
#
_entry.id   AF-A0A958DV54-F1
#
_cell.length_a   1.000
_cell.length_b   1.000
_cell.length_c   1.000
_cell.angle_alpha   90.00
_cell.angle_beta   90.00
_cell.angle_gamma   90.00
#
_symmetry.space_group_name_H-M   'P 1'
#
loop_
_entity.id
_entity.type
_entity.pdbx_description
1 polymer ?
#
loop_
_entity_poly.entity_id
_entity_poly.type
_entity_poly.pdbx_seq_one_letter_code
_entity_poly.pdbx_strand_id
1 'polypeptide(L)'
;KTATWLADFLADFKNTVVVVSHDRYFLDMICTHVADIDFGQIRIFTGNYTFWYESSQLIKRQREDKNKKVEQQRKELQEFIMRFSANASKSRQATSRKKALEKLTLEEIKPSSRKYPYIKFQPGREPGDQILRVEHLSKRGPAGNLLFSNVDFVVNHGDKIALVGSESAALTALFEALAGKAAPDSGSLTFG
;
A
#
# COMPACT_ATOMS: atom_id res chain seq x y z
N LYS A 1 6.01 -21.63 -5.93
CA LYS A 1 6.44 -22.64 -6.93
C LYS A 1 5.80 -22.39 -8.29
N THR A 2 4.47 -22.30 -8.41
CA THR A 2 3.80 -22.03 -9.70
C THR A 2 4.04 -20.61 -10.24
N ALA A 3 4.03 -19.59 -9.38
CA ALA A 3 4.25 -18.20 -9.80
C ALA A 3 5.66 -17.96 -10.38
N THR A 4 6.68 -18.59 -9.77
CA THR A 4 8.06 -18.52 -10.26
C THR A 4 8.21 -19.19 -11.62
N TRP A 5 7.65 -20.40 -11.79
CA TRP A 5 7.64 -21.07 -13.09
C TRP A 5 6.95 -20.24 -14.18
N LEU A 6 5.82 -19.60 -13.85
CA LEU A 6 5.13 -18.72 -14.79
C LEU A 6 5.97 -17.48 -15.14
N ALA A 7 6.69 -16.92 -14.17
CA ALA A 7 7.58 -15.79 -14.40
C ALA A 7 8.69 -16.16 -15.38
N ASP A 8 9.35 -17.31 -15.17
CA ASP A 8 10.41 -17.80 -16.05
C ASP A 8 9.88 -18.08 -17.47
N PHE A 9 8.71 -18.73 -17.57
CA PHE A 9 8.06 -19.00 -18.86
C PHE A 9 7.74 -17.71 -19.64
N LEU A 10 7.26 -16.68 -18.96
CA LEU A 10 6.93 -15.39 -19.57
C LEU A 10 8.19 -14.57 -19.91
N ALA A 11 9.27 -14.73 -19.14
CA ALA A 11 10.54 -14.05 -19.42
C ALA A 11 11.18 -14.53 -20.73
N ASP A 12 11.05 -15.82 -21.06
CA ASP A 12 11.56 -16.41 -22.30
C ASP A 12 10.62 -16.23 -23.50
N PHE A 13 9.44 -15.64 -23.29
CA PHE A 13 8.44 -15.49 -24.34
C PHE A 13 8.83 -14.37 -25.32
N LYS A 14 8.95 -14.72 -26.60
CA LYS A 14 9.48 -13.81 -27.64
C LYS A 14 8.52 -12.69 -28.09
N ASN A 15 7.23 -12.80 -27.78
CA ASN A 15 6.23 -11.82 -28.19
C ASN A 15 5.86 -10.88 -27.05
N THR A 16 5.12 -9.82 -27.35
CA THR A 16 4.62 -8.89 -26.35
C THR A 16 3.52 -9.51 -25.49
N VAL A 17 3.67 -9.41 -24.17
CA VAL A 17 2.66 -9.83 -23.19
C VAL A 17 2.19 -8.62 -22.39
N VAL A 18 0.88 -8.49 -22.21
CA VAL A 18 0.28 -7.51 -21.30
C VAL A 18 -0.19 -8.25 -20.06
N VAL A 19 0.37 -7.88 -18.90
CA VAL A 19 0.10 -8.55 -17.63
C VAL A 19 -0.49 -7.56 -16.63
N VAL A 20 -1.54 -7.98 -15.94
CA VAL A 20 -2.13 -7.26 -14.81
C VAL A 20 -1.95 -8.10 -13.56
N SER A 21 -1.21 -7.59 -12.58
CA SER A 21 -0.96 -8.28 -11.31
C SER A 21 -0.86 -7.28 -10.16
N HIS A 22 -1.11 -7.75 -8.95
CA HIS A 22 -0.84 -7.02 -7.71
C HIS A 22 0.42 -7.53 -6.99
N ASP A 23 1.04 -8.60 -7.48
CA ASP A 23 2.28 -9.14 -6.94
C ASP A 23 3.49 -8.35 -7.47
N ARG A 24 4.14 -7.62 -6.55
CA ARG A 24 5.29 -6.78 -6.87
C ARG A 24 6.49 -7.60 -7.33
N TYR A 25 6.75 -8.76 -6.71
CA TYR A 25 7.90 -9.60 -7.07
C TYR A 25 7.74 -10.18 -8.47
N PHE A 26 6.52 -10.61 -8.79
CA PHE A 26 6.21 -11.11 -10.13
C PHE A 26 6.38 -10.03 -11.20
N LEU A 27 5.79 -8.84 -10.99
CA LEU A 27 5.95 -7.71 -11.92
C LEU A 27 7.41 -7.29 -12.06
N ASP A 28 8.19 -7.34 -10.97
CA ASP A 28 9.59 -6.94 -11.01
C ASP A 28 10.46 -7.91 -11.85
N MET A 29 10.10 -9.20 -11.86
CA MET A 29 10.79 -10.23 -12.63
C MET A 29 10.49 -10.19 -14.12
N ILE A 30 9.23 -9.91 -14.52
CA ILE A 30 8.80 -10.05 -15.93
C ILE A 30 8.67 -8.72 -16.68
N CYS A 31 8.41 -7.61 -15.99
CA CYS A 31 8.02 -6.38 -16.65
C CYS A 31 9.25 -5.60 -17.15
N THR A 32 9.25 -5.32 -18.45
CA THR A 32 10.20 -4.39 -19.08
C THR A 32 9.66 -2.96 -19.11
N HIS A 33 8.33 -2.81 -19.06
CA HIS A 33 7.62 -1.54 -19.08
C HIS A 33 6.43 -1.61 -18.12
N VAL A 34 6.13 -0.48 -17.46
CA VAL A 34 4.97 -0.32 -16.57
C VAL A 34 4.03 0.73 -17.15
N ALA A 35 2.80 0.32 -17.46
CA ALA A 35 1.73 1.23 -17.85
C ALA A 35 1.03 1.76 -16.59
N ASP A 36 1.39 2.98 -16.19
CA ASP A 36 0.81 3.67 -15.04
C ASP A 36 -0.47 4.40 -15.45
N ILE A 37 -1.54 4.16 -14.71
CA ILE A 37 -2.86 4.76 -14.96
C ILE A 37 -3.15 5.73 -13.81
N ASP A 38 -2.96 7.04 -14.05
CA ASP A 38 -3.27 8.09 -13.08
C ASP A 38 -3.76 9.36 -13.79
N PHE A 39 -4.53 10.20 -13.10
CA PHE A 39 -5.10 11.45 -13.63
C PHE A 39 -5.91 11.29 -14.93
N GLY A 40 -6.51 10.11 -15.16
CA GLY A 40 -7.24 9.78 -16.38
C GLY A 40 -6.36 9.62 -17.62
N GLN A 41 -5.05 9.43 -17.45
CA GLN A 41 -4.09 9.24 -18.53
C GLN A 41 -3.24 7.99 -18.27
N ILE A 42 -2.77 7.35 -19.34
CA ILE A 42 -1.81 6.25 -19.27
C ILE A 42 -0.42 6.81 -19.54
N ARG A 43 0.53 6.52 -18.66
CA ARG A 43 1.95 6.88 -18.80
C ARG A 43 2.79 5.61 -18.79
N ILE A 44 3.60 5.42 -19.80
CA ILE A 44 4.48 4.25 -19.90
C ILE A 44 5.84 4.62 -19.31
N PHE A 45 6.29 3.82 -18.34
CA PHE A 45 7.62 3.91 -17.76
C PHE A 45 8.44 2.71 -18.22
N THR A 46 9.69 2.96 -18.64
CA THR A 46 10.66 1.91 -18.98
C THR A 46 11.29 1.38 -17.70
N GLY A 47 11.34 0.07 -17.53
CA GLY A 47 11.87 -0.59 -16.34
C GLY A 47 10.83 -1.46 -15.63
N ASN A 48 11.28 -2.06 -14.53
CA ASN A 48 10.48 -2.95 -13.70
C ASN A 48 9.59 -2.17 -12.71
N TYR A 49 8.83 -2.90 -11.90
CA TYR A 49 7.90 -2.30 -10.93
C TYR A 49 8.63 -1.42 -9.91
N THR A 50 9.78 -1.86 -9.40
CA THR A 50 10.56 -1.11 -8.40
C THR A 50 11.04 0.23 -8.97
N PHE A 51 11.58 0.22 -10.19
CA PHE A 51 12.02 1.43 -10.87
C PHE A 51 10.87 2.42 -11.12
N TRP A 52 9.71 1.92 -11.56
CA TRP A 52 8.51 2.74 -11.70
C TRP A 52 8.09 3.36 -10.36
N TYR A 53 8.07 2.57 -9.28
CA TYR A 53 7.66 3.03 -7.97
C TYR A 53 8.56 4.15 -7.46
N GLU A 54 9.87 3.97 -7.51
CA GLU A 54 10.85 4.99 -7.10
C GLU A 54 10.74 6.26 -7.94
N SER A 55 10.71 6.11 -9.27
CA SER A 55 10.56 7.23 -10.21
C SER A 55 9.28 8.01 -9.94
N SER A 56 8.16 7.31 -9.71
CA SER A 56 6.87 7.93 -9.40
C SER A 56 6.90 8.69 -8.07
N GLN A 57 7.56 8.16 -7.03
CA GLN A 57 7.73 8.86 -5.75
C GLN A 57 8.60 10.11 -5.90
N LEU A 58 9.69 10.04 -6.68
CA LEU A 58 10.55 11.19 -6.94
C LEU A 58 9.80 12.30 -7.69
N ILE A 59 9.08 11.96 -8.76
CA ILE A 59 8.24 12.91 -9.52
C ILE A 59 7.20 13.56 -8.60
N LYS A 60 6.56 12.76 -7.73
CA LYS A 60 5.59 13.26 -6.76
C LYS A 60 6.23 14.26 -5.79
N ARG A 61 7.37 13.93 -5.18
CA ARG A 61 8.10 14.84 -4.27
C ARG A 61 8.52 16.13 -4.95
N GLN A 62 9.11 16.05 -6.14
CA GLN A 62 9.50 17.24 -6.92
C GLN A 62 8.31 18.14 -7.23
N ARG A 63 7.15 17.54 -7.56
CA ARG A 63 5.91 18.28 -7.80
C ARG A 63 5.39 18.96 -6.54
N GLU A 64 5.38 18.25 -5.41
CA GLU A 64 5.00 18.82 -4.11
C GLU A 64 5.91 19.98 -3.70
N ASP A 65 7.22 19.86 -3.89
CA ASP A 65 8.19 20.93 -3.57
C ASP A 65 8.06 22.13 -4.50
N LYS A 66 7.84 21.90 -5.80
CA LYS A 66 7.55 22.99 -6.76
C LYS A 66 6.25 23.70 -6.37
N ASN A 67 5.21 22.95 -6.00
CA ASN A 67 3.93 23.51 -5.57
C ASN A 67 4.07 24.36 -4.30
N LYS A 68 4.80 23.87 -3.28
CA LYS A 68 5.08 24.63 -2.05
C LYS A 68 5.84 25.93 -2.34
N LYS A 69 6.85 25.89 -3.23
CA LYS A 69 7.60 27.10 -3.63
C LYS A 69 6.71 28.11 -4.35
N VAL A 70 5.88 27.65 -5.27
CA VAL A 70 4.93 28.50 -6.00
C VAL A 70 3.89 29.11 -5.04
N GLU A 71 3.38 28.33 -4.10
CA GLU A 71 2.43 28.78 -3.08
C GLU A 71 3.05 29.83 -2.15
N GLN A 72 4.28 29.61 -1.70
CA GLN A 72 5.02 30.58 -0.88
C GLN A 72 5.26 31.90 -1.64
N GLN A 73 5.74 31.83 -2.89
CA GLN A 73 5.92 33.02 -3.74
C GLN A 73 4.61 33.77 -3.96
N ARG A 74 3.50 33.04 -4.14
CA ARG A 74 2.16 33.62 -4.27
C ARG A 74 1.76 34.38 -3.00
N LYS A 75 1.96 33.77 -1.83
CA LYS A 75 1.64 34.39 -0.53
C LYS A 75 2.46 35.67 -0.31
N GLU A 76 3.76 35.65 -0.59
CA GLU A 76 4.64 36.82 -0.48
C GLU A 76 4.21 37.95 -1.42
N LEU A 77 3.87 37.62 -2.67
CA LEU A 77 3.36 38.60 -3.64
C LEU A 77 2.01 39.19 -3.20
N GLN A 78 1.11 38.37 -2.64
CA GLN A 78 -0.18 38.82 -2.11
C GLN A 78 -0.01 39.73 -0.89
N GLU A 79 0.84 39.35 0.07
CA GLU A 79 1.15 40.18 1.24
C GLU A 79 1.80 41.50 0.84
N PHE A 80 2.69 41.49 -0.16
CA PHE A 80 3.29 42.71 -0.71
C PHE A 80 2.23 43.61 -1.36
N ILE A 81 1.34 43.05 -2.20
CA ILE A 81 0.26 43.82 -2.81
C ILE A 81 -0.66 44.41 -1.73
N MET A 82 -1.01 43.65 -0.69
CA MET A 82 -1.85 44.12 0.41
C MET A 82 -1.18 45.24 1.23
N ARG A 83 0.13 45.15 1.48
CA ARG A 83 0.88 46.19 2.23
C ARG A 83 1.15 47.45 1.43
N PHE A 84 1.29 47.35 0.10
CA PHE A 84 1.69 48.47 -0.76
C PHE A 84 0.58 48.99 -1.69
N SER A 85 -0.62 48.40 -1.68
CA SER A 85 -1.79 48.91 -2.41
C SER A 85 -2.28 50.27 -1.89
N ALA A 86 -2.05 50.57 -0.61
CA ALA A 86 -2.47 51.82 0.03
C ALA A 86 -1.48 53.00 -0.12
N ASN A 87 -0.25 52.76 -0.59
CA ASN A 87 0.79 53.80 -0.71
C ASN A 87 0.98 54.26 -2.16
N ALA A 88 0.62 55.52 -2.45
CA ALA A 88 0.61 56.11 -3.79
C ALA A 88 1.98 56.05 -4.52
N SER A 89 3.10 56.08 -3.79
CA SER A 89 4.45 56.07 -4.38
C SER A 89 4.91 54.72 -4.93
N LYS A 90 4.32 53.59 -4.49
CA LYS A 90 4.68 52.23 -4.93
C LYS A 90 3.60 51.53 -5.78
N SER A 91 2.54 52.26 -6.14
CA SER A 91 1.39 51.79 -6.94
C SER A 91 1.77 51.16 -8.29
N ARG A 92 2.80 51.69 -8.98
CA ARG A 92 3.31 51.11 -10.25
C ARG A 92 3.93 49.72 -10.06
N GLN A 93 4.66 49.49 -8.96
CA GLN A 93 5.25 48.17 -8.65
C GLN A 93 4.17 47.16 -8.24
N ALA A 94 3.16 47.59 -7.48
CA ALA A 94 2.03 46.75 -7.10
C ALA A 94 1.23 46.27 -8.34
N THR A 95 1.02 47.14 -9.33
CA THR A 95 0.31 46.82 -10.58
C THR A 95 1.06 45.80 -11.45
N SER A 96 2.39 45.92 -11.55
CA SER A 96 3.23 44.95 -12.27
C SER A 96 3.24 43.58 -11.59
N ARG A 97 3.36 43.55 -10.25
CA ARG A 97 3.33 42.31 -9.46
C ARG A 97 1.94 41.66 -9.44
N LYS A 98 0.86 42.43 -9.54
CA LYS A 98 -0.51 41.91 -9.75
C LYS A 98 -0.63 41.14 -11.07
N LYS A 99 -0.09 41.67 -12.17
CA LYS A 99 -0.03 40.94 -13.45
C LYS A 99 0.84 39.69 -13.37
N ALA A 100 1.94 39.74 -12.61
CA ALA A 100 2.78 38.56 -12.38
C ALA A 100 2.05 37.48 -11.57
N LEU A 101 1.24 37.88 -10.57
CA LEU A 101 0.38 37.00 -9.79
C LEU A 101 -0.73 36.36 -10.65
N GLU A 102 -1.35 37.12 -11.55
CA GLU A 102 -2.35 36.62 -12.50
C GLU A 102 -1.75 35.62 -13.51
N LYS A 103 -0.48 35.78 -13.88
CA LYS A 103 0.25 34.85 -14.75
C LYS A 103 0.77 33.61 -14.02
N LEU A 104 0.90 33.68 -12.70
CA LEU A 104 1.15 32.54 -11.81
C LEU A 104 -0.16 31.75 -11.61
N THR A 105 -0.71 31.23 -12.70
CA THR A 105 -1.76 30.22 -12.63
C THR A 105 -1.12 28.95 -12.06
N LEU A 106 -1.61 28.49 -10.91
CA LEU A 106 -1.34 27.13 -10.48
C LEU A 106 -1.71 26.23 -11.66
N GLU A 107 -0.74 25.51 -12.21
CA GLU A 107 -1.05 24.31 -12.99
C GLU A 107 -2.04 23.52 -12.13
N GLU A 108 -3.28 23.38 -12.60
CA GLU A 108 -4.38 22.79 -11.83
C GLU A 108 -3.87 21.53 -11.13
N ILE A 109 -3.92 21.55 -9.80
CA ILE A 109 -3.56 20.39 -8.99
C ILE A 109 -4.62 19.34 -9.27
N LYS A 110 -4.39 18.53 -10.32
CA LYS A 110 -5.23 17.37 -10.57
C LYS A 110 -5.07 16.44 -9.36
N PRO A 111 -6.17 16.01 -8.72
CA PRO A 111 -6.09 15.02 -7.65
C PRO A 111 -5.65 13.69 -8.28
N SER A 112 -4.67 13.02 -7.66
CA SER A 112 -4.30 11.66 -8.07
C SER A 112 -5.44 10.72 -7.72
N SER A 113 -5.70 9.73 -8.56
CA SER A 113 -6.68 8.68 -8.26
C SER A 113 -6.13 7.67 -7.24
N ARG A 114 -4.83 7.74 -6.91
CA ARG A 114 -4.18 6.80 -6.00
C ARG A 114 -4.58 7.06 -4.55
N LYS A 115 -5.31 6.10 -3.97
CA LYS A 115 -5.63 6.07 -2.53
C LYS A 115 -4.73 5.03 -1.84
N TYR A 116 -4.01 5.46 -0.81
CA TYR A 116 -3.29 4.54 0.07
C TYR A 116 -4.19 4.20 1.26
N PRO A 117 -4.63 2.95 1.42
CA PRO A 117 -5.47 2.58 2.56
C PRO A 117 -4.64 2.65 3.84
N TYR A 118 -5.13 3.41 4.82
CA TYR A 118 -4.62 3.36 6.18
C TYR A 118 -5.49 2.42 7.01
N ILE A 119 -4.99 1.21 7.24
CA ILE A 119 -5.69 0.21 8.04
C ILE A 119 -5.11 0.27 9.45
N LYS A 120 -5.90 0.80 10.39
CA LYS A 120 -5.57 0.80 11.82
C LYS A 120 -6.51 -0.15 12.53
N PHE A 121 -5.97 -1.23 13.09
CA PHE A 121 -6.70 -2.10 13.99
C PHE A 121 -6.75 -1.46 15.37
N GLN A 122 -7.96 -1.30 15.92
CA GLN A 122 -8.15 -0.85 17.30
C GLN A 122 -8.55 -2.07 18.13
N PRO A 123 -7.73 -2.51 19.10
CA PRO A 123 -8.09 -3.63 19.96
C PRO A 123 -9.26 -3.21 20.87
N GLY A 124 -10.22 -4.12 21.06
CA GLY A 124 -11.38 -3.87 21.93
C GLY A 124 -11.07 -3.93 23.42
N ARG A 125 -9.94 -4.54 23.81
CA ARG A 125 -9.44 -4.66 25.18
C ARG A 125 -7.92 -4.70 25.17
N GLU A 126 -7.29 -4.33 26.29
CA GLU A 126 -5.86 -4.60 26.48
C GLU A 126 -5.65 -6.11 26.62
N PRO A 127 -4.72 -6.71 25.86
CA PRO A 127 -4.45 -8.14 25.99
C PRO A 127 -3.70 -8.40 27.30
N GLY A 128 -4.02 -9.51 27.96
CA GLY A 128 -3.15 -10.05 29.01
C GLY A 128 -1.79 -10.50 28.45
N ASP A 129 -0.88 -10.88 29.35
CA ASP A 129 0.47 -11.34 28.98
C ASP A 129 0.43 -12.57 28.07
N GLN A 130 -0.47 -13.51 28.37
CA GLN A 130 -0.75 -14.68 27.53
C GLN A 130 -2.05 -14.46 26.75
N ILE A 131 -2.00 -14.49 25.40
CA ILE A 131 -3.15 -14.25 24.53
C ILE A 131 -3.89 -15.55 24.19
N LEU A 132 -3.14 -16.60 23.84
CA LEU A 132 -3.70 -17.88 23.40
C LEU A 132 -2.81 -19.04 23.87
N ARG A 133 -3.45 -20.09 24.38
CA ARG A 133 -2.85 -21.40 24.65
C ARG A 133 -3.58 -22.43 23.79
N VAL A 134 -2.82 -23.20 23.03
CA VAL A 134 -3.32 -24.34 22.25
C VAL A 134 -2.62 -25.59 22.75
N GLU A 135 -3.40 -26.58 23.17
CA GLU A 135 -2.86 -27.85 23.68
C GLU A 135 -3.54 -29.04 22.99
N HIS A 136 -2.73 -29.96 22.49
CA HIS A 136 -3.11 -31.24 21.87
C HIS A 136 -4.19 -31.11 20.78
N LEU A 137 -4.19 -30.00 20.04
CA LEU A 137 -5.24 -29.70 19.07
C LEU A 137 -5.14 -30.63 17.87
N SER A 138 -6.26 -31.27 17.52
CA SER A 138 -6.36 -32.13 16.34
C SER A 138 -7.64 -31.90 15.56
N LYS A 139 -7.56 -32.06 14.24
CA LYS A 139 -8.72 -31.95 13.34
C LYS A 139 -8.61 -32.86 12.13
N ARG A 140 -9.73 -33.47 11.76
CA ARG A 140 -9.94 -34.23 10.54
C ARG A 140 -10.81 -33.44 9.56
N GLY A 141 -10.55 -33.65 8.28
CA GLY A 141 -11.34 -33.07 7.21
C GLY A 141 -12.69 -33.78 7.04
N PRO A 142 -13.61 -33.22 6.23
CA PRO A 142 -14.91 -33.82 5.95
C PRO A 142 -14.83 -35.23 5.33
N ALA A 143 -13.73 -35.53 4.63
CA ALA A 143 -13.46 -36.84 4.03
C ALA A 143 -12.80 -37.83 5.01
N GLY A 144 -12.63 -37.47 6.28
CA GLY A 144 -12.00 -38.29 7.32
C GLY A 144 -10.47 -38.30 7.33
N ASN A 145 -9.83 -37.62 6.37
CA ASN A 145 -8.38 -37.43 6.33
C ASN A 145 -7.91 -36.55 7.50
N LEU A 146 -6.75 -36.89 8.07
CA LEU A 146 -6.16 -36.09 9.14
C LEU A 146 -5.58 -34.80 8.55
N LEU A 147 -6.04 -33.64 9.04
CA LEU A 147 -5.50 -32.34 8.60
C LEU A 147 -4.31 -31.95 9.46
N PHE A 148 -4.46 -32.05 10.78
CA PHE A 148 -3.39 -31.85 11.74
C PHE A 148 -3.68 -32.61 13.03
N SER A 149 -2.63 -32.93 13.78
CA SER A 149 -2.72 -33.63 15.05
C SER A 149 -1.67 -33.14 16.04
N ASN A 150 -2.03 -33.12 17.31
CA ASN A 150 -1.14 -32.81 18.43
C ASN A 150 -0.37 -31.49 18.24
N VAL A 151 -1.12 -30.43 17.94
CA VAL A 151 -0.58 -29.09 17.79
C VAL A 151 -0.59 -28.38 19.14
N ASP A 152 0.59 -27.95 19.58
CA ASP A 152 0.83 -27.27 20.85
C ASP A 152 1.58 -25.96 20.63
N PHE A 153 1.00 -24.83 21.02
CA PHE A 153 1.71 -23.54 21.01
C PHE A 153 1.07 -22.51 21.95
N VAL A 154 1.87 -21.52 22.32
CA VAL A 154 1.45 -20.38 23.12
C VAL A 154 1.73 -19.10 22.34
N VAL A 155 0.78 -18.15 22.40
CA VAL A 155 0.92 -16.81 21.83
C VAL A 155 0.91 -15.80 22.98
N ASN A 156 1.97 -15.01 23.08
CA ASN A 156 2.11 -13.98 24.09
C ASN A 156 1.85 -12.58 23.52
N HIS A 157 1.74 -11.60 24.41
CA HIS A 157 1.59 -10.21 24.05
C HIS A 157 2.76 -9.71 23.18
N GLY A 158 2.43 -9.23 21.97
CA GLY A 158 3.40 -8.66 21.04
C GLY A 158 3.99 -9.65 20.03
N ASP A 159 3.67 -10.95 20.14
CA ASP A 159 4.13 -11.96 19.20
C ASP A 159 3.57 -11.73 17.79
N LYS A 160 4.45 -11.88 16.79
CA LYS A 160 4.08 -11.88 15.37
C LYS A 160 4.30 -13.27 14.80
N ILE A 161 3.21 -14.01 14.63
CA ILE A 161 3.24 -15.40 14.20
C ILE A 161 2.75 -15.51 12.75
N ALA A 162 3.53 -16.18 11.92
CA ALA A 162 3.15 -16.54 10.56
C ALA A 162 2.92 -18.04 10.48
N LEU A 163 1.70 -18.45 10.11
CA LEU A 163 1.37 -19.85 9.85
C LEU A 163 1.53 -20.13 8.35
N VAL A 164 2.40 -21.07 8.02
CA VAL A 164 2.70 -21.45 6.63
C VAL A 164 2.47 -22.95 6.49
N GLY A 165 1.77 -23.34 5.43
CA GLY A 165 1.43 -24.73 5.16
C GLY A 165 1.30 -24.97 3.66
N SER A 166 1.70 -26.15 3.22
CA SER A 166 1.52 -26.59 1.83
C SER A 166 0.06 -26.89 1.50
N GLU A 167 -0.73 -27.28 2.50
CA GLU A 167 -2.15 -27.60 2.36
C GLU A 167 -3.01 -26.48 2.97
N SER A 168 -3.77 -25.79 2.11
CA SER A 168 -4.64 -24.70 2.53
C SER A 168 -5.78 -25.17 3.44
N ALA A 169 -6.26 -26.41 3.24
CA ALA A 169 -7.36 -26.97 4.04
C ALA A 169 -6.98 -27.10 5.53
N ALA A 170 -5.75 -27.52 5.84
CA ALA A 170 -5.27 -27.63 7.22
C ALA A 170 -5.14 -26.26 7.90
N LEU A 171 -4.64 -25.25 7.17
CA LEU A 171 -4.55 -23.88 7.68
C LEU A 171 -5.93 -23.28 7.93
N THR A 172 -6.86 -23.41 6.98
CA THR A 172 -8.24 -22.92 7.14
C THR A 172 -8.91 -23.59 8.33
N ALA A 173 -8.80 -24.91 8.47
CA ALA A 173 -9.37 -25.64 9.60
C ALA A 173 -8.78 -25.20 10.95
N LEU A 174 -7.47 -24.93 11.00
CA LEU A 174 -6.83 -24.39 12.19
C LEU A 174 -7.38 -22.99 12.53
N PHE A 175 -7.50 -22.10 11.55
CA PHE A 175 -8.08 -20.76 11.78
C PHE A 175 -9.54 -20.81 12.20
N GLU A 176 -10.34 -21.73 11.64
CA GLU A 176 -11.73 -21.92 12.05
C GLU A 176 -11.84 -22.46 13.48
N ALA A 177 -10.95 -23.37 13.88
CA ALA A 177 -10.86 -23.84 15.26
C ALA A 177 -10.47 -22.71 16.22
N LEU A 178 -9.43 -21.93 15.89
CA LEU A 178 -9.02 -20.77 16.69
C LEU A 178 -10.09 -19.68 16.76
N ALA A 179 -10.84 -19.45 15.68
CA ALA A 179 -11.93 -18.47 15.66
C ALA A 179 -13.21 -18.96 16.35
N GLY A 180 -13.25 -20.19 16.86
CA GLY A 180 -14.45 -20.80 17.46
C GLY A 180 -15.57 -21.07 16.46
N LYS A 181 -15.28 -21.08 15.15
CA LYS A 181 -16.26 -21.38 14.10
C LYS A 181 -16.46 -22.88 13.89
N ALA A 182 -15.45 -23.68 14.20
CA ALA A 182 -15.50 -25.14 14.15
C ALA A 182 -14.92 -25.72 15.44
N ALA A 183 -15.60 -26.71 16.03
CA ALA A 183 -15.05 -27.40 17.20
C ALA A 183 -13.85 -28.27 16.77
N PRO A 184 -12.74 -28.29 17.52
CA PRO A 184 -11.67 -29.26 17.30
C PRO A 184 -12.16 -30.67 17.63
N ASP A 185 -11.51 -31.69 17.05
CA ASP A 185 -11.87 -33.08 17.36
C ASP A 185 -11.24 -33.53 18.68
N SER A 186 -10.08 -32.94 19.03
CA SER A 186 -9.43 -33.10 20.34
C SER A 186 -8.61 -31.86 20.69
N GLY A 187 -8.23 -31.74 21.96
CA GLY A 187 -7.40 -30.65 22.48
C GLY A 187 -8.22 -29.52 23.11
N SER A 188 -7.51 -28.51 23.62
CA SER A 188 -8.09 -27.35 24.29
C SER A 188 -7.53 -26.04 23.73
N LEU A 189 -8.37 -25.02 23.76
CA LEU A 189 -8.05 -23.65 23.36
C LEU A 189 -8.42 -22.72 24.50
N THR A 190 -7.43 -22.00 25.04
CA THR A 190 -7.65 -21.06 26.14
C THR A 190 -7.19 -19.68 25.71
N PHE A 191 -8.12 -18.72 25.69
CA PHE A 191 -7.84 -17.30 25.44
C PHE A 191 -7.63 -16.58 26.79
N GLY A 192 -6.60 -15.74 26.87
CA GLY A 192 -6.35 -14.87 28.03
C GLY A 192 -7.03 -13.51 27.94
#